data_AF-A0A7S2ATT6-F1
#
_entry.id   AF-A0A7S2ATT6-F1
#
_cell.length_a   1.000
_cell.length_b   1.000
_cell.length_c   1.000
_cell.angle_alpha   90.00
_cell.angle_beta   90.00
_cell.angle_gamma   90.00
#
_symmetry.space_group_name_H-M   'P 1'
#
loop_
_entity.id
_entity.type
_entity.pdbx_description
1 polymer ?
#
loop_
_entity_poly.entity_id
_entity_poly.type
_entity_poly.pdbx_seq_one_letter_code
_entity_poly.pdbx_strand_id
1 'polypeptide(L)'
;HVLLVVHGIDAQAMRTRDNMHALAALCDARPYVRVVASADHVHAAAAMDARLTQALDAAWVEAHTYEPYEAEAALSGGVPPVLRKHAGDAPALHAATVVLRTLTPNARDIFGVLARAGPSGMTQSELYAACRDRFLVSAELTLRAHLQEFRDHELVIAVRDAASGAEKVAAKLQGSALNELLATVVEEV
;
A
#
# COMPACT_ATOMS: atom_id res chain seq x y z
N HIS A 1 -5.77 21.82 22.32
CA HIS A 1 -6.49 22.06 21.05
C HIS A 1 -5.61 21.60 19.90
N VAL A 2 -6.14 20.76 19.01
CA VAL A 2 -5.43 20.18 17.87
C VAL A 2 -6.20 20.53 16.59
N LEU A 3 -5.49 21.01 15.57
CA LEU A 3 -6.02 21.19 14.22
C LEU A 3 -5.52 20.02 13.36
N LEU A 4 -6.46 19.20 12.89
CA LEU A 4 -6.19 18.10 11.97
C LEU A 4 -6.43 18.60 10.54
N VAL A 5 -5.41 18.50 9.69
CA VAL A 5 -5.52 18.80 8.26
C VAL A 5 -5.52 17.48 7.49
N VAL A 6 -6.55 17.26 6.69
CA VAL A 6 -6.74 16.02 5.93
C VAL A 6 -6.78 16.34 4.44
N HIS A 7 -5.75 15.94 3.70
CA HIS A 7 -5.75 16.05 2.23
C HIS A 7 -6.47 14.86 1.61
N GLY A 8 -7.41 15.10 0.71
CA GLY A 8 -8.15 14.06 0.00
C GLY A 8 -9.01 13.19 0.92
N ILE A 9 -9.94 13.79 1.67
CA ILE A 9 -10.83 13.06 2.60
C ILE A 9 -11.70 12.02 1.89
N ASP A 10 -11.90 12.17 0.58
CA ASP A 10 -12.65 11.30 -0.31
C ASP A 10 -11.78 10.33 -1.10
N ALA A 11 -10.48 10.26 -0.80
CA ALA A 11 -9.55 9.30 -1.38
C ALA A 11 -10.01 7.86 -1.15
N GLN A 12 -9.69 6.95 -2.09
CA GLN A 12 -10.15 5.56 -2.03
C GLN A 12 -9.76 4.85 -0.73
N ALA A 13 -8.57 5.11 -0.18
CA ALA A 13 -8.10 4.53 1.08
C ALA A 13 -8.93 5.01 2.30
N MET A 14 -9.49 6.22 2.25
CA MET A 14 -10.36 6.76 3.30
C MET A 14 -11.77 6.18 3.27
N ARG A 15 -12.17 5.50 2.18
CA ARG A 15 -13.54 4.98 1.98
C ARG A 15 -13.90 3.74 2.78
N THR A 16 -12.97 3.18 3.53
CA THR A 16 -13.28 2.09 4.46
C THR A 16 -14.10 2.62 5.63
N ARG A 17 -15.07 1.83 6.09
CA ARG A 17 -15.93 2.20 7.23
C ARG A 17 -15.13 2.55 8.48
N ASP A 18 -14.06 1.82 8.76
CA ASP A 18 -13.23 2.05 9.96
C ASP A 18 -12.55 3.42 9.92
N ASN A 19 -11.95 3.79 8.79
CA ASN A 19 -11.33 5.11 8.62
C ASN A 19 -12.35 6.26 8.73
N MET A 20 -13.53 6.12 8.10
CA MET A 20 -14.60 7.13 8.18
C MET A 20 -15.13 7.29 9.59
N HIS A 21 -15.39 6.18 10.29
CA HIS A 21 -15.86 6.20 11.67
C HIS A 21 -14.81 6.75 12.64
N ALA A 22 -13.52 6.43 12.44
CA ALA A 22 -12.44 6.99 13.24
C ALA A 22 -12.34 8.51 13.06
N LEU A 23 -12.43 9.02 11.82
CA LEU A 23 -12.43 10.45 11.57
C LEU A 23 -13.68 11.13 12.14
N ALA A 24 -14.85 10.49 12.07
CA ALA A 24 -16.08 10.98 12.68
C ALA A 24 -15.94 11.10 14.21
N ALA A 25 -15.36 10.10 14.87
CA ALA A 25 -15.09 10.14 16.31
C ALA A 25 -14.12 11.28 16.70
N LEU A 26 -13.13 11.58 15.85
CA LEU A 26 -12.26 12.74 16.03
C LEU A 26 -13.02 14.06 15.87
N CYS A 27 -13.97 14.14 14.93
CA CYS A 27 -14.83 15.30 14.75
C CYS A 27 -15.76 15.52 15.95
N ASP A 28 -16.25 14.44 16.57
CA ASP A 28 -17.10 14.50 17.77
C ASP A 28 -16.36 15.04 19.00
N ALA A 29 -15.01 14.99 19.02
CA ALA A 29 -14.17 15.50 20.12
C ALA A 29 -14.04 17.04 20.16
N ARG A 30 -14.98 17.78 19.57
CA ARG A 30 -15.05 19.24 19.66
C ARG A 30 -15.25 19.69 21.12
N PRO A 31 -14.63 20.81 21.56
CA PRO A 31 -13.82 21.77 20.77
C PRO A 31 -12.32 21.44 20.77
N TYR A 32 -11.90 20.27 21.23
CA TYR A 32 -10.48 19.93 21.38
C TYR A 32 -9.82 19.60 20.06
N VAL A 33 -10.56 18.99 19.13
CA VAL A 33 -10.12 18.67 17.77
C VAL A 33 -10.96 19.48 16.77
N ARG A 34 -10.29 20.13 15.82
CA ARG A 34 -10.90 20.77 14.66
C ARG A 34 -10.32 20.15 13.40
N VAL A 35 -11.14 19.94 12.39
CA VAL A 35 -10.75 19.30 11.13
C VAL A 35 -10.89 20.30 9.99
N VAL A 36 -9.87 20.40 9.16
CA VAL A 36 -9.90 21.06 7.85
C VAL A 36 -9.53 20.00 6.82
N ALA A 37 -10.29 19.91 5.75
CA ALA A 37 -10.09 18.86 4.76
C ALA A 37 -10.24 19.36 3.32
N SER A 38 -9.51 18.75 2.39
CA SER A 38 -9.73 18.90 0.95
C SER A 38 -10.46 17.68 0.39
N ALA A 39 -11.22 17.88 -0.69
CA ALA A 39 -11.89 16.82 -1.43
C ALA A 39 -11.87 17.15 -2.92
N ASP A 40 -11.61 16.15 -3.76
CA ASP A 40 -11.35 16.37 -5.20
C ASP A 40 -12.40 15.72 -6.11
N HIS A 41 -13.12 14.72 -5.62
CA HIS A 41 -14.11 14.00 -6.40
C HIS A 41 -15.41 14.81 -6.54
N VAL A 42 -15.97 14.86 -7.75
CA VAL A 42 -17.26 15.53 -8.04
C VAL A 42 -18.44 15.00 -7.20
N HIS A 43 -18.29 13.81 -6.63
CA HIS A 43 -19.25 13.18 -5.72
C HIS A 43 -18.69 12.99 -4.31
N ALA A 44 -17.78 13.85 -3.85
CA ALA A 44 -17.13 13.75 -2.54
C ALA A 44 -18.14 13.61 -1.38
N ALA A 45 -19.20 14.42 -1.38
CA ALA A 45 -20.26 14.36 -0.36
C ALA A 45 -20.95 12.99 -0.30
N ALA A 46 -21.16 12.34 -1.46
CA ALA A 46 -21.75 11.00 -1.52
C ALA A 46 -20.74 9.88 -1.25
N ALA A 47 -19.44 10.15 -1.39
CA ALA A 47 -18.38 9.21 -1.05
C ALA A 47 -18.21 9.05 0.47
N MET A 48 -18.67 10.01 1.26
CA MET A 48 -18.69 9.95 2.73
C MET A 48 -19.94 9.26 3.24
N ASP A 49 -19.79 8.47 4.31
CA ASP A 49 -20.94 7.86 4.96
C ASP A 49 -21.75 8.90 5.76
N ALA A 50 -22.98 8.52 6.13
CA ALA A 50 -23.87 9.40 6.87
C ALA A 50 -23.29 9.82 8.23
N ARG A 51 -22.50 8.95 8.87
CA ARG A 51 -21.92 9.22 10.19
C ARG A 51 -20.85 10.30 10.12
N LEU A 52 -19.90 10.18 9.19
CA LEU A 52 -18.86 11.17 8.97
C LEU A 52 -19.47 12.49 8.51
N THR A 53 -20.44 12.45 7.59
CA THR A 53 -21.13 13.66 7.12
C THR A 53 -21.78 14.43 8.26
N GLN A 54 -22.48 13.72 9.16
CA GLN A 54 -23.11 14.34 10.33
C GLN A 54 -22.07 14.88 11.34
N ALA A 55 -21.01 14.14 11.64
CA ALA A 55 -20.00 14.55 12.61
C ALA A 55 -19.13 15.72 12.10
N LEU A 56 -18.85 15.74 10.80
CA LEU A 56 -18.05 16.79 10.18
C LEU A 56 -18.79 18.13 10.15
N ASP A 57 -20.12 18.14 10.01
CA ASP A 57 -20.95 19.35 9.97
C ASP A 57 -20.27 20.45 9.12
N ALA A 58 -19.89 20.06 7.90
CA ALA A 58 -18.90 20.79 7.12
C ALA A 58 -19.49 22.08 6.53
N ALA A 59 -18.73 23.16 6.63
CA ALA A 59 -18.91 24.32 5.77
C ALA A 59 -18.11 24.09 4.47
N TRP A 60 -18.81 23.85 3.37
CA TRP A 60 -18.19 23.65 2.06
C TRP A 60 -17.73 24.98 1.48
N VAL A 61 -16.48 25.03 1.00
CA VAL A 61 -15.88 26.19 0.35
C VAL A 61 -15.28 25.75 -0.98
N GLU A 62 -15.63 26.45 -2.05
CA GLU A 62 -15.06 26.22 -3.38
C GLU A 62 -13.66 26.84 -3.46
N ALA A 63 -12.66 26.05 -3.85
CA ALA A 63 -11.26 26.46 -3.98
C ALA A 63 -10.68 25.97 -5.30
N HIS A 64 -10.94 26.69 -6.40
CA HIS A 64 -10.42 26.35 -7.73
C HIS A 64 -9.02 26.96 -7.93
N THR A 65 -7.97 26.20 -7.65
CA THR A 65 -6.58 26.66 -7.80
C THR A 65 -5.99 26.39 -9.20
N TYR A 66 -6.55 25.44 -9.94
CA TYR A 66 -6.00 24.91 -11.20
C TYR A 66 -4.55 24.40 -11.09
N GLU A 67 -4.08 24.13 -9.88
CA GLU A 67 -2.76 23.54 -9.66
C GLU A 67 -2.73 22.08 -10.15
N PRO A 68 -1.59 21.62 -10.69
CA PRO A 68 -1.44 20.23 -11.10
C PRO A 68 -1.34 19.31 -9.89
N TYR A 69 -1.93 18.11 -10.01
CA TYR A 69 -1.95 17.07 -8.97
C TYR A 69 -0.63 16.28 -8.88
N GLU A 70 0.51 16.97 -8.84
CA GLU A 70 1.83 16.31 -8.88
C GLU A 70 2.09 15.49 -7.60
N ALA A 71 1.74 16.03 -6.43
CA ALA A 71 1.94 15.35 -5.15
C ALA A 71 1.02 14.12 -5.01
N GLU A 72 -0.22 14.23 -5.48
CA GLU A 72 -1.21 13.16 -5.45
C GLU A 72 -0.91 12.07 -6.48
N ALA A 73 -0.39 12.48 -7.64
CA ALA A 73 0.04 11.55 -8.68
C ALA A 73 1.35 10.83 -8.31
N ALA A 74 2.25 11.45 -7.55
CA ALA A 74 3.52 10.86 -7.14
C ALA A 74 3.33 9.49 -6.48
N LEU A 75 2.40 9.37 -5.53
CA LEU A 75 2.07 8.10 -4.86
C LEU A 75 1.51 7.01 -5.81
N SER A 76 1.10 7.39 -7.02
CA SER A 76 0.58 6.51 -8.07
C SER A 76 1.61 6.22 -9.17
N GLY A 77 2.88 6.56 -8.96
CA GLY A 77 3.91 6.48 -10.01
C GLY A 77 3.75 7.55 -11.08
N GLY A 78 3.24 8.73 -10.72
CA GLY A 78 2.98 9.83 -11.65
C GLY A 78 1.73 9.62 -12.52
N VAL A 79 0.99 8.54 -12.31
CA VAL A 79 -0.24 8.24 -13.04
C VAL A 79 -1.42 9.02 -12.44
N PRO A 80 -2.06 9.93 -13.19
CA PRO A 80 -3.23 10.64 -12.71
C PRO A 80 -4.38 9.67 -12.37
N PRO A 81 -5.22 9.98 -11.37
CA PRO A 81 -6.33 9.11 -10.95
C PRO A 81 -7.24 8.63 -12.10
N VAL A 82 -7.47 9.49 -13.09
CA VAL A 82 -8.30 9.21 -14.28
C VAL A 82 -7.71 8.09 -15.14
N LEU A 83 -6.38 7.98 -15.20
CA LEU A 83 -5.68 7.02 -16.06
C LEU A 83 -5.28 5.74 -15.32
N ARG A 84 -5.51 5.64 -14.00
CA ARG A 84 -5.16 4.45 -13.20
C ARG A 84 -5.72 3.14 -13.77
N LYS A 85 -6.95 3.16 -14.31
CA LYS A 85 -7.57 1.96 -14.91
C LYS A 85 -6.82 1.46 -16.16
N HIS A 86 -6.08 2.35 -16.83
CA HIS A 86 -5.31 2.04 -18.04
C HIS A 86 -3.80 1.92 -17.77
N ALA A 87 -3.37 2.17 -16.53
CA ALA A 87 -1.97 2.21 -16.16
C ALA A 87 -1.35 0.83 -15.89
N GLY A 88 -2.16 -0.24 -15.96
CA GLY A 88 -1.70 -1.60 -15.68
C GLY A 88 -1.05 -1.70 -14.30
N ASP A 89 0.15 -2.29 -14.26
CA ASP A 89 0.89 -2.51 -13.01
C ASP A 89 1.72 -1.29 -12.55
N ALA A 90 1.77 -0.18 -13.30
CA ALA A 90 2.65 0.94 -12.99
C ALA A 90 2.44 1.54 -11.57
N PRO A 91 1.20 1.76 -11.08
CA PRO A 91 1.00 2.24 -9.71
C PRO A 91 1.46 1.22 -8.66
N ALA A 92 1.24 -0.07 -8.91
CA ALA A 92 1.65 -1.15 -8.00
C ALA A 92 3.18 -1.30 -7.97
N LEU A 93 3.84 -1.16 -9.12
CA LEU A 93 5.30 -1.15 -9.26
C LEU A 93 5.91 0.02 -8.49
N HIS A 94 5.36 1.23 -8.63
CA HIS A 94 5.84 2.39 -7.91
C HIS A 94 5.67 2.23 -6.39
N ALA A 95 4.49 1.80 -5.95
CA ALA A 95 4.23 1.55 -4.53
C ALA A 95 5.20 0.51 -3.96
N ALA A 96 5.40 -0.61 -4.67
CA ALA A 96 6.34 -1.65 -4.26
C ALA A 96 7.79 -1.12 -4.22
N THR A 97 8.19 -0.28 -5.18
CA THR A 97 9.52 0.34 -5.23
C THR A 97 9.77 1.24 -4.02
N VAL A 98 8.81 2.10 -3.69
CA VAL A 98 8.90 3.01 -2.54
C VAL A 98 9.01 2.21 -1.24
N VAL A 99 8.17 1.19 -1.06
CA VAL A 99 8.20 0.35 0.15
C VAL A 99 9.51 -0.43 0.23
N LEU A 100 9.92 -1.14 -0.82
CA LEU A 100 11.14 -1.96 -0.76
C LEU A 100 12.39 -1.13 -0.47
N ARG A 101 12.44 0.14 -0.90
CA ARG A 101 13.53 1.08 -0.59
C ARG A 101 13.63 1.45 0.89
N THR A 102 12.54 1.36 1.67
CA THR A 102 12.58 1.61 3.12
C THR A 102 13.02 0.39 3.91
N LEU A 103 12.95 -0.81 3.31
CA LEU A 103 13.32 -2.06 3.96
C LEU A 103 14.84 -2.23 4.04
N THR A 104 15.29 -3.06 4.99
CA THR A 104 16.71 -3.41 5.13
C THR A 104 17.23 -4.16 3.88
N PRO A 105 18.55 -4.11 3.58
CA PRO A 105 19.12 -4.85 2.45
C PRO A 105 18.77 -6.34 2.47
N ASN A 106 18.88 -7.00 3.63
CA ASN A 106 18.51 -8.41 3.78
C ASN A 106 17.03 -8.65 3.45
N ALA A 107 16.13 -7.76 3.88
CA ALA A 107 14.70 -7.89 3.55
C ALA A 107 14.47 -7.76 2.03
N ARG A 108 15.17 -6.85 1.34
CA ARG A 108 15.11 -6.75 -0.12
C ARG A 108 15.63 -8.01 -0.81
N ASP A 109 16.72 -8.59 -0.32
CA ASP A 109 17.28 -9.82 -0.88
C ASP A 109 16.36 -11.04 -0.67
N ILE A 110 15.72 -11.14 0.51
CA ILE A 110 14.71 -12.16 0.81
C ILE A 110 13.52 -12.02 -0.15
N PHE A 111 13.03 -10.79 -0.36
CA PHE A 111 12.00 -10.53 -1.36
C PHE A 111 12.46 -10.94 -2.76
N GLY A 112 13.71 -10.66 -3.13
CA GLY A 112 14.30 -11.08 -4.39
C GLY A 112 14.36 -12.61 -4.56
N VAL A 113 14.66 -13.37 -3.50
CA VAL A 113 14.60 -14.84 -3.52
C VAL A 113 13.17 -15.32 -3.83
N LEU A 114 12.18 -14.76 -3.13
CA LEU A 114 10.77 -15.09 -3.31
C LEU A 114 10.28 -14.72 -4.72
N ALA A 115 10.63 -13.53 -5.21
CA ALA A 115 10.23 -13.03 -6.52
C ALA A 115 10.74 -13.93 -7.66
N ARG A 116 11.97 -14.44 -7.55
CA ARG A 116 12.56 -15.36 -8.54
C ARG A 116 11.92 -16.75 -8.54
N ALA A 117 11.19 -17.14 -7.49
CA ALA A 117 10.39 -18.36 -7.52
C ALA A 117 9.15 -18.24 -8.44
N GLY A 118 8.79 -17.01 -8.82
CA GLY A 118 7.71 -16.74 -9.76
C GLY A 118 6.31 -17.01 -9.20
N PRO A 119 5.31 -17.21 -10.08
CA PRO A 119 3.90 -17.28 -9.67
C PRO A 119 3.56 -18.56 -8.88
N SER A 120 4.39 -19.61 -8.99
CA SER A 120 4.22 -20.84 -8.22
C SER A 120 4.51 -20.65 -6.73
N GLY A 121 5.25 -19.60 -6.38
CA GLY A 121 5.63 -19.29 -5.00
C GLY A 121 6.51 -20.34 -4.33
N MET A 122 6.73 -20.16 -3.04
CA MET A 122 7.48 -21.09 -2.18
C MET A 122 6.71 -21.34 -0.89
N THR A 123 6.81 -22.55 -0.34
CA THR A 123 6.44 -22.79 1.05
C THR A 123 7.38 -22.05 1.99
N GLN A 124 6.96 -21.79 3.22
CA GLN A 124 7.81 -21.13 4.22
C GLN A 124 9.11 -21.91 4.49
N SER A 125 9.05 -23.25 4.48
CA SER A 125 10.25 -24.10 4.62
C SER A 125 11.23 -23.96 3.46
N GLU A 126 10.73 -23.96 2.22
CA GLU A 126 11.58 -23.78 1.03
C GLU A 126 12.24 -22.40 1.01
N LEU A 127 11.46 -21.35 1.33
CA LEU A 127 11.99 -20.00 1.41
C LEU A 127 13.04 -19.86 2.52
N TYR A 128 12.79 -20.47 3.69
CA TYR A 128 13.75 -20.47 4.79
C TYR A 128 15.06 -21.15 4.42
N ALA A 129 15.00 -22.32 3.78
CA ALA A 129 16.19 -23.02 3.30
C ALA A 129 16.97 -22.14 2.32
N ALA A 130 16.30 -21.58 1.30
CA ALA A 130 16.93 -20.74 0.30
C ALA A 130 17.55 -19.45 0.87
N CYS A 131 16.90 -18.84 1.87
CA CYS A 131 17.42 -17.65 2.54
C CYS A 131 18.60 -17.98 3.46
N ARG A 132 18.57 -19.14 4.12
CA ARG A 132 19.65 -19.60 5.01
C ARG A 132 20.92 -19.92 4.24
N ASP A 133 20.80 -20.55 3.07
CA ASP A 133 21.95 -20.86 2.19
C ASP A 133 22.66 -19.61 1.69
N ARG A 134 21.97 -18.47 1.68
CA ARG A 134 22.49 -17.14 1.29
C ARG A 134 22.82 -16.25 2.49
N PHE A 135 22.78 -16.78 3.70
CA PHE A 135 23.04 -16.04 4.94
C PHE A 135 22.12 -14.82 5.17
N LEU A 136 20.91 -14.82 4.61
CA LEU A 136 19.97 -13.70 4.70
C LEU A 136 19.21 -13.68 6.03
N VAL A 137 18.96 -14.86 6.62
CA VAL A 137 18.21 -15.03 7.87
C VAL A 137 18.94 -16.00 8.81
N SER A 138 18.93 -15.69 10.10
CA SER A 138 19.53 -16.53 11.15
C SER A 138 18.54 -17.49 11.80
N ALA A 139 17.26 -17.12 11.87
CA ALA A 139 16.21 -17.91 12.50
C ALA A 139 14.90 -17.85 11.69
N GLU A 140 14.08 -18.89 11.79
CA GLU A 140 12.77 -18.95 11.13
C GLU A 140 11.84 -17.84 11.63
N LEU A 141 11.95 -17.46 12.91
CA LEU A 141 11.20 -16.35 13.49
C LEU A 141 11.48 -15.02 12.77
N THR A 142 12.74 -14.77 12.39
CA THR A 142 13.14 -13.57 11.63
C THR A 142 12.53 -13.57 10.24
N LEU A 143 12.52 -14.72 9.56
CA LEU A 143 11.85 -14.84 8.26
C LEU A 143 10.35 -14.55 8.37
N ARG A 144 9.68 -15.07 9.42
CA ARG A 144 8.26 -14.82 9.66
C ARG A 144 7.97 -13.34 9.87
N ALA A 145 8.85 -12.61 10.56
CA ALA A 145 8.71 -11.16 10.73
C ALA A 145 8.78 -10.42 9.38
N HIS A 146 9.75 -10.74 8.52
CA HIS A 146 9.83 -10.17 7.17
C HIS A 146 8.62 -10.54 6.30
N LEU A 147 8.15 -11.78 6.36
CA LEU A 147 6.94 -12.19 5.64
C LEU A 147 5.69 -11.45 6.12
N GLN A 148 5.60 -11.14 7.42
CA GLN A 148 4.52 -10.33 7.96
C GLN A 148 4.59 -8.90 7.43
N GLU A 149 5.77 -8.28 7.45
CA GLU A 149 6.00 -6.94 6.90
C GLU A 149 5.64 -6.87 5.40
N PHE A 150 6.00 -7.89 4.61
CA PHE A 150 5.61 -7.95 3.20
C PHE A 150 4.09 -8.09 3.01
N ARG A 151 3.39 -8.78 3.91
CA ARG A 151 1.92 -8.92 3.86
C ARG A 151 1.23 -7.61 4.24
N ASP A 152 1.73 -6.94 5.27
CA ASP A 152 1.20 -5.65 5.75
C ASP A 152 1.31 -4.57 4.66
N HIS A 153 2.33 -4.64 3.81
CA HIS A 153 2.51 -3.77 2.64
C HIS A 153 1.95 -4.32 1.32
N GLU A 154 1.19 -5.41 1.36
CA GLU A 154 0.62 -6.08 0.18
C GLU A 154 1.64 -6.43 -0.93
N LEU A 155 2.90 -6.71 -0.58
CA LEU A 155 3.94 -7.08 -1.54
C LEU A 155 3.84 -8.56 -1.97
N VAL A 156 3.21 -9.40 -1.15
CA VAL A 156 3.10 -10.84 -1.35
C VAL A 156 1.66 -11.33 -1.23
N ILE A 157 1.37 -12.46 -1.86
CA ILE A 157 0.07 -13.14 -1.84
C ILE A 157 0.23 -14.59 -1.40
N ALA A 158 -0.82 -15.13 -0.76
CA ALA A 158 -0.92 -16.56 -0.48
C ALA A 158 -1.39 -17.30 -1.74
N VAL A 159 -0.66 -18.36 -2.10
CA VAL A 159 -0.98 -19.25 -3.22
C VAL A 159 -1.20 -20.64 -2.65
N ARG A 160 -2.35 -21.25 -2.96
CA ARG A 160 -2.64 -22.62 -2.53
C ARG A 160 -2.22 -23.59 -3.62
N ASP A 161 -1.37 -24.54 -3.27
CA ASP A 161 -0.95 -25.58 -4.19
C ASP A 161 -2.12 -26.54 -4.45
N ALA A 162 -2.51 -26.68 -5.71
CA ALA A 162 -3.69 -27.47 -6.10
C ALA A 162 -3.49 -28.99 -5.90
N ALA A 163 -2.25 -29.47 -5.90
CA ALA A 163 -1.94 -30.90 -5.79
C ALA A 163 -1.69 -31.34 -4.34
N SER A 164 -0.95 -30.53 -3.57
CA SER A 164 -0.57 -30.84 -2.19
C SER A 164 -1.45 -30.17 -1.14
N GLY A 165 -2.24 -29.16 -1.51
CA GLY A 165 -3.01 -28.35 -0.57
C GLY A 165 -2.15 -27.45 0.32
N ALA A 166 -0.83 -27.42 0.10
CA ALA A 166 0.10 -26.62 0.88
C ALA A 166 -0.09 -25.12 0.62
N GLU A 167 0.13 -24.32 1.66
CA GLU A 167 0.12 -22.86 1.56
C GLU A 167 1.52 -22.37 1.16
N LYS A 168 1.58 -21.68 0.03
CA LYS A 168 2.78 -21.04 -0.52
C LYS A 168 2.61 -19.53 -0.49
N VAL A 169 3.74 -18.83 -0.53
CA VAL A 169 3.80 -17.38 -0.65
C VAL A 169 4.42 -17.05 -2.02
N ALA A 170 3.87 -16.06 -2.72
CA ALA A 170 4.42 -15.56 -3.98
C ALA A 170 4.42 -14.02 -3.98
N ALA A 171 5.26 -13.40 -4.80
CA ALA A 171 5.19 -11.96 -5.03
C ALA A 171 3.84 -11.58 -5.68
N LYS A 172 3.26 -10.43 -5.29
CA LYS A 172 2.00 -9.94 -5.88
C LYS A 172 2.19 -9.50 -7.33
N LEU A 173 3.27 -8.77 -7.59
CA LEU A 173 3.68 -8.37 -8.95
C LEU A 173 4.28 -9.56 -9.70
N GLN A 174 4.03 -9.62 -11.00
CA GLN A 174 4.45 -10.72 -11.88
C GLN A 174 4.96 -10.18 -13.22
N GLY A 175 5.60 -11.05 -14.02
CA GLY A 175 6.00 -10.72 -15.39
C GLY A 175 6.99 -9.55 -15.50
N SER A 176 6.77 -8.67 -16.47
CA SER A 176 7.67 -7.55 -16.77
C SER A 176 7.80 -6.56 -15.60
N ALA A 177 6.71 -6.29 -14.89
CA ALA A 177 6.71 -5.38 -13.74
C ALA A 177 7.56 -5.92 -12.58
N LEU A 178 7.55 -7.24 -12.35
CA LEU A 178 8.39 -7.84 -11.32
C LEU A 178 9.88 -7.75 -11.70
N ASN A 179 10.21 -7.98 -12.97
CA ASN A 179 11.60 -7.88 -13.45
C ASN A 179 12.13 -6.44 -13.32
N GLU A 180 11.32 -5.45 -13.68
CA GLU A 180 11.67 -4.03 -13.53
C GLU A 180 11.87 -3.65 -12.06
N LEU A 181 11.00 -4.13 -11.16
CA LEU A 181 11.15 -3.93 -9.72
C LEU A 181 12.45 -4.53 -9.17
N LEU A 182 12.80 -5.75 -9.59
CA LEU A 182 14.03 -6.42 -9.14
C LEU A 182 15.29 -5.68 -9.63
N ALA A 183 15.31 -5.26 -10.90
CA ALA A 183 16.42 -4.49 -11.46
C ALA A 183 16.61 -3.15 -10.74
N THR A 184 15.52 -2.53 -10.28
CA THR A 184 15.57 -1.21 -9.62
C THR A 184 15.97 -1.30 -8.14
N VAL A 185 15.56 -2.35 -7.42
CA VAL A 185 15.60 -2.35 -5.94
C VAL A 185 16.52 -3.42 -5.35
N VAL A 186 16.76 -4.51 -6.08
CA VAL A 186 17.58 -5.64 -5.59
C VAL A 186 18.96 -5.65 -6.25
N GLU A 187 19.07 -5.18 -7.49
CA GLU A 187 20.34 -5.12 -8.24
C GLU A 187 21.06 -3.75 -8.12
N GLU A 188 20.62 -2.86 -7.21
CA GLU A 188 21.25 -1.55 -6.94
C GLU A 188 22.63 -1.66 -6.21
N VAL A 189 23.31 -2.82 -6.26
CA VAL A 189 24.64 -3.07 -5.63
C VAL A 189 25.65 -3.62 -6.63
#